data_AF-A0A1N7MGM1-F1
#
_entry.id   AF-A0A1N7MGM1-F1
#
_cell.length_a   1.000
_cell.length_b   1.000
_cell.length_c   1.000
_cell.angle_alpha   90.00
_cell.angle_beta   90.00
_cell.angle_gamma   90.00
#
_symmetry.space_group_name_H-M   'P 1'
#
loop_
_entity.id
_entity.type
_entity.pdbx_description
1 polymer ?
#
loop_
_entity_poly.entity_id
_entity_poly.type
_entity_poly.pdbx_seq_one_letter_code
_entity_poly.pdbx_strand_id
1 'polypeptide(L)'
;MHLANNSEAASHALPPRLDCETAALVRGFLRPIFERAQTWADLVAALSARGYDLVFREGRLVILSHDDGRPLCTGRDLGEPLADLAARFGRLQLKTGRDGRSGWIA
;
A
#
# COMPACT_ATOMS: atom_id res chain seq x y z
N MET A 1 26.98 -9.01 26.11
CA MET A 1 26.52 -9.48 24.78
C MET A 1 25.36 -8.59 24.37
N HIS A 2 25.49 -7.90 23.24
CA HIS A 2 24.48 -6.98 22.70
C HIS A 2 23.22 -7.75 22.27
N LEU A 3 22.10 -7.54 22.97
CA LEU A 3 20.77 -7.80 22.41
C LEU A 3 20.20 -6.46 21.96
N ALA A 4 20.61 -6.01 20.78
CA ALA A 4 19.96 -4.89 20.10
C ALA A 4 18.69 -5.41 19.42
N ASN A 5 17.57 -5.22 20.11
CA ASN A 5 16.26 -4.82 19.61
C ASN A 5 16.05 -4.93 18.09
N ASN A 6 15.31 -5.93 17.60
CA ASN A 6 15.00 -6.07 16.16
C ASN A 6 13.51 -6.24 15.85
N SER A 7 12.65 -5.56 16.60
CA SER A 7 11.18 -5.63 16.40
C SER A 7 10.52 -4.28 16.04
N GLU A 8 11.28 -3.23 15.74
CA GLU A 8 10.72 -1.86 15.56
C GLU A 8 11.14 -1.15 14.26
N ALA A 9 11.47 -1.89 13.21
CA ALA A 9 11.59 -1.31 11.87
C ALA A 9 10.66 -2.07 10.92
N ALA A 10 9.35 -1.82 11.03
CA ALA A 10 8.47 -1.99 9.87
C ALA A 10 9.08 -1.16 8.75
N SER A 11 9.77 -1.82 7.83
CA SER A 11 10.70 -1.16 6.91
C SER A 11 9.95 -0.12 6.10
N HIS A 12 10.30 1.16 6.26
CA HIS A 12 9.79 2.27 5.45
C HIS A 12 10.18 2.15 3.96
N ALA A 13 10.97 1.14 3.63
CA ALA A 13 11.36 0.78 2.29
C ALA A 13 10.15 0.30 1.46
N LEU A 14 10.29 0.48 0.15
CA LEU A 14 9.38 -0.08 -0.83
C LEU A 14 9.56 -1.60 -0.93
N PRO A 15 8.49 -2.36 -1.22
CA PRO A 15 8.63 -3.78 -1.48
C PRO A 15 9.55 -4.02 -2.69
N PRO A 16 10.27 -5.16 -2.73
CA PRO A 16 10.93 -5.59 -3.96
C PRO A 16 9.89 -5.76 -5.08
N ARG A 17 10.31 -5.64 -6.33
CA ARG A 17 9.41 -5.90 -7.45
C ARG A 17 9.00 -7.36 -7.44
N LEU A 18 7.71 -7.60 -7.65
CA LEU A 18 7.18 -8.95 -7.85
C LEU A 18 7.69 -9.52 -9.17
N ASP A 19 7.97 -10.82 -9.20
CA ASP A 19 8.11 -11.55 -10.46
C ASP A 19 6.79 -11.57 -11.23
N CYS A 20 6.83 -11.92 -12.51
CA CYS A 20 5.65 -11.84 -13.38
C CYS A 20 4.49 -12.75 -12.93
N GLU A 21 4.79 -13.93 -12.37
CA GLU A 21 3.79 -14.90 -11.92
C GLU A 21 3.08 -14.40 -10.67
N THR A 22 3.86 -14.01 -9.65
CA THR A 22 3.33 -13.43 -8.42
C THR A 22 2.56 -12.13 -8.72
N ALA A 23 3.08 -11.28 -9.60
CA ALA A 23 2.41 -10.05 -10.00
C ALA A 23 1.06 -10.32 -10.70
N ALA A 24 0.98 -11.35 -11.55
CA ALA A 24 -0.27 -11.72 -12.22
C ALA A 24 -1.33 -12.21 -11.21
N LEU A 25 -0.93 -13.05 -10.26
CA LEU A 25 -1.81 -13.52 -9.19
C LEU A 25 -2.30 -12.35 -8.33
N VAL A 26 -1.39 -11.49 -7.89
CA VAL A 26 -1.70 -10.31 -7.06
C VAL A 26 -2.63 -9.34 -7.77
N ARG A 27 -2.38 -9.06 -9.05
CA ARG A 27 -3.30 -8.26 -9.89
C ARG A 27 -4.69 -8.90 -9.96
N GLY A 28 -4.78 -10.21 -10.17
CA GLY A 28 -6.04 -10.90 -10.33
C GLY A 28 -7.01 -10.68 -9.18
N PHE A 29 -6.53 -10.66 -7.93
CA PHE A 29 -7.40 -10.48 -6.77
C PHE A 29 -7.50 -9.04 -6.26
N LEU A 30 -6.46 -8.21 -6.39
CA LEU A 30 -6.50 -6.82 -5.90
C LEU A 30 -7.18 -5.89 -6.88
N ARG A 31 -6.91 -6.03 -8.19
CA ARG A 31 -7.41 -5.09 -9.19
C ARG A 31 -8.93 -4.89 -9.16
N PRO A 32 -9.78 -5.92 -8.96
CA PRO A 32 -11.22 -5.70 -8.80
C PRO A 32 -11.60 -4.79 -7.61
N ILE A 33 -10.81 -4.77 -6.54
CA ILE A 33 -11.03 -3.88 -5.39
C ILE A 33 -10.76 -2.44 -5.83
N PHE A 34 -9.64 -2.23 -6.52
CA PHE A 34 -9.28 -0.92 -7.07
C PHE A 34 -10.30 -0.44 -8.07
N GLU A 35 -10.74 -1.27 -9.03
CA GLU A 35 -11.72 -0.88 -10.06
C GLU A 35 -13.09 -0.48 -9.47
N ARG A 36 -13.53 -1.14 -8.39
CA ARG A 36 -14.86 -0.91 -7.79
C ARG A 36 -14.90 0.25 -6.81
N ALA A 37 -13.79 0.58 -6.15
CA ALA A 37 -13.73 1.69 -5.21
C ALA A 37 -14.07 3.03 -5.90
N GLN A 38 -14.83 3.89 -5.23
CA GLN A 38 -15.23 5.20 -5.76
C GLN A 38 -14.54 6.37 -5.04
N THR A 39 -14.07 6.11 -3.82
CA THR A 39 -13.33 7.08 -3.02
C THR A 39 -12.10 6.43 -2.38
N TRP A 40 -11.19 7.25 -1.87
CA TRP A 40 -10.06 6.78 -1.06
C TRP A 40 -10.51 5.99 0.18
N ALA A 41 -11.57 6.44 0.84
CA ALA A 41 -12.14 5.77 2.00
C ALA A 41 -12.69 4.39 1.65
N ASP A 42 -13.41 4.27 0.51
CA ASP A 42 -13.93 2.98 0.04
C ASP A 42 -12.80 2.00 -0.29
N LEU A 43 -11.73 2.49 -0.93
CA LEU A 43 -10.57 1.66 -1.27
C LEU A 43 -9.90 1.13 0.00
N VAL A 44 -9.66 1.99 0.99
CA VAL A 44 -9.08 1.59 2.28
C VAL A 44 -9.98 0.58 2.97
N ALA A 45 -11.28 0.86 3.10
CA ALA A 45 -12.22 -0.04 3.75
C ALA A 45 -12.29 -1.42 3.07
N ALA A 46 -12.32 -1.45 1.73
CA ALA A 46 -12.38 -2.69 0.97
C ALA A 46 -11.09 -3.51 1.05
N LEU A 47 -9.92 -2.86 1.13
CA LEU A 47 -8.63 -3.51 1.37
C LEU A 47 -8.55 -4.06 2.80
N SER A 48 -8.93 -3.27 3.80
CA SER A 48 -8.91 -3.69 5.21
C SER A 48 -9.84 -4.87 5.47
N ALA A 49 -11.02 -4.91 4.83
CA ALA A 49 -11.93 -6.05 4.87
C ALA A 49 -11.32 -7.35 4.30
N ARG A 50 -10.19 -7.26 3.59
CA ARG A 50 -9.44 -8.39 3.03
C ARG A 50 -8.10 -8.61 3.73
N GLY A 51 -7.84 -7.93 4.84
CA GLY A 51 -6.59 -8.06 5.60
C GLY A 51 -5.42 -7.32 4.96
N TYR A 52 -5.68 -6.21 4.25
CA TYR A 52 -4.64 -5.37 3.68
C TYR A 52 -4.76 -3.92 4.14
N ASP A 53 -3.62 -3.29 4.35
CA ASP A 53 -3.54 -1.86 4.63
C ASP A 53 -2.98 -1.11 3.42
N LEU A 54 -3.43 0.13 3.23
CA LEU A 54 -2.94 1.02 2.18
C LEU A 54 -2.18 2.18 2.81
N VAL A 55 -0.88 2.24 2.55
CA VAL A 55 0.00 3.29 3.07
C VAL A 55 0.69 4.04 1.93
N PHE A 56 1.21 5.21 2.26
CA PHE A 56 2.06 5.98 1.36
C PHE A 56 3.51 5.85 1.80
N ARG A 57 4.41 5.51 0.87
CA ARG A 57 5.87 5.46 1.09
C ARG A 57 6.58 5.92 -0.17
N GLU A 58 7.54 6.83 -0.04
CA GLU A 58 8.43 7.22 -1.14
C GLU A 58 7.68 7.71 -2.40
N GLY A 59 6.56 8.42 -2.24
CA GLY A 59 5.75 8.87 -3.38
C GLY A 59 4.79 7.82 -3.95
N ARG A 60 4.69 6.64 -3.34
CA ARG A 60 3.93 5.49 -3.88
C ARG A 60 2.92 4.98 -2.86
N LEU A 61 1.80 4.51 -3.39
CA LEU A 61 0.88 3.67 -2.63
C LEU A 61 1.50 2.28 -2.49
N VAL A 62 1.58 1.80 -1.25
CA VAL A 62 2.09 0.49 -0.89
C VAL A 62 1.00 -0.26 -0.15
N ILE A 63 0.77 -1.49 -0.58
CA ILE A 63 -0.17 -2.40 0.07
C ILE A 63 0.62 -3.24 1.05
N LEU A 64 0.18 -3.26 2.31
CA LEU A 64 0.77 -4.09 3.36
C LEU A 64 -0.18 -5.23 3.69
N SER A 65 0.38 -6.38 4.07
CA SER A 65 -0.36 -7.37 4.83
C SER A 65 -0.70 -6.79 6.21
N HIS A 66 -1.98 -6.88 6.60
CA HIS A 66 -2.43 -6.37 7.90
C HIS A 66 -1.91 -7.22 9.07
N ASP A 67 -1.68 -8.52 8.83
CA ASP A 67 -1.26 -9.49 9.85
C ASP A 67 0.17 -9.21 10.36
N ASP A 68 1.12 -9.05 9.44
CA ASP A 68 2.54 -8.92 9.74
C ASP A 68 3.15 -7.58 9.30
N GLY A 69 2.34 -6.67 8.76
CA GLY A 69 2.76 -5.33 8.33
C GLY A 69 3.73 -5.32 7.14
N ARG A 70 3.95 -6.47 6.49
CA ARG A 70 4.94 -6.60 5.43
C ARG A 70 4.43 -5.98 4.13
N PRO A 71 5.28 -5.25 3.39
CA PRO A 71 4.89 -4.67 2.12
C PRO A 71 4.77 -5.76 1.05
N LEU A 72 3.60 -5.85 0.44
CA LEU A 72 3.26 -6.83 -0.60
C LEU A 72 3.67 -6.32 -1.98
N CYS A 73 3.14 -5.14 -2.36
CA CYS A 73 3.38 -4.53 -3.67
C CYS A 73 3.02 -3.05 -3.65
N THR A 74 3.29 -2.36 -4.77
CA THR A 74 2.85 -0.98 -4.99
C THR A 74 1.63 -0.92 -5.91
N GLY A 75 0.87 0.17 -5.85
CA GLY A 75 -0.24 0.39 -6.80
C GLY A 75 0.21 0.36 -8.28
N ARG A 76 1.44 0.78 -8.57
CA ARG A 76 2.04 0.66 -9.92
C ARG A 76 2.17 -0.79 -10.35
N ASP A 77 2.52 -1.69 -9.45
CA ASP A 77 2.62 -3.12 -9.77
C ASP A 77 1.25 -3.69 -10.14
N LEU A 78 0.15 -3.05 -9.73
CA LEU A 78 -1.22 -3.44 -10.08
C LEU A 78 -1.75 -2.81 -11.37
N GLY A 79 -1.03 -1.86 -11.95
CA GLY A 79 -1.53 -1.02 -13.05
C GLY A 79 -2.41 0.14 -12.60
N GLU A 80 -2.46 0.41 -11.28
CA GLU A 80 -3.27 1.47 -10.66
C GLU A 80 -2.32 2.45 -9.92
N PRO A 81 -1.49 3.22 -10.65
CA PRO A 81 -0.59 4.17 -10.01
C PRO A 81 -1.39 5.26 -9.29
N LEU A 82 -0.79 5.82 -8.24
CA LEU A 82 -1.39 6.89 -7.43
C LEU A 82 -2.01 8.03 -8.27
N ALA A 83 -1.36 8.43 -9.36
CA ALA A 83 -1.83 9.52 -10.21
C ALA A 83 -3.20 9.22 -10.84
N ASP A 84 -3.41 7.99 -11.31
CA ASP A 84 -4.66 7.58 -11.97
C ASP A 84 -5.80 7.50 -10.93
N LEU A 85 -5.50 6.95 -9.75
CA LEU A 85 -6.45 6.94 -8.64
C LEU A 85 -6.77 8.34 -8.14
N ALA A 86 -5.79 9.26 -8.08
CA ALA A 86 -6.03 10.65 -7.71
C ALA A 86 -6.85 11.41 -8.74
N ALA A 87 -6.70 11.09 -10.03
CA ALA A 87 -7.57 11.63 -11.08
C ALA A 87 -9.02 11.16 -10.91
N ARG A 88 -9.24 9.93 -10.42
CA ARG A 88 -10.58 9.36 -10.22
C ARG A 88 -11.23 9.75 -8.90
N PHE A 89 -10.50 9.69 -7.79
CA PHE A 89 -11.00 9.90 -6.43
C PHE A 89 -10.83 11.33 -5.93
N GLY A 90 -10.06 12.16 -6.64
CA GLY A 90 -9.62 13.46 -6.16
C GLY A 90 -8.39 13.38 -5.24
N ARG A 91 -8.09 14.49 -4.58
CA ARG A 91 -6.84 14.65 -3.81
C ARG A 91 -6.79 13.70 -2.61
N LEU A 92 -5.73 12.90 -2.55
CA LEU A 92 -5.46 12.04 -1.41
C LEU A 92 -5.08 12.88 -0.19
N GLN A 93 -5.80 12.68 0.91
CA GLN A 93 -5.48 13.29 2.20
C GLN A 93 -4.56 12.36 2.97
N LEU A 94 -3.33 12.83 3.23
CA LEU A 94 -2.28 12.06 3.90
C LEU A 94 -1.98 12.66 5.26
N LYS A 95 -1.85 11.80 6.26
CA LYS A 95 -1.13 12.12 7.50
C LYS A 95 0.30 11.61 7.33
N THR A 96 1.25 12.53 7.31
CA THR A 96 2.66 12.21 7.11
C THR A 96 3.29 11.67 8.39
N GLY A 97 4.09 10.62 8.26
CA GLY A 97 4.93 10.10 9.32
C GLY A 97 6.06 11.05 9.69
N ARG A 98 6.71 10.80 10.84
CA ARG A 98 7.82 11.61 11.36
C ARG A 98 9.05 11.64 10.44
N ASP A 99 9.19 10.66 9.56
CA ASP A 99 10.27 10.56 8.58
C ASP A 99 10.06 11.46 7.35
N GLY A 100 8.85 12.03 7.17
CA GLY A 100 8.47 12.82 5.99
C GLY A 100 8.41 12.02 4.68
N ARG A 101 8.59 10.69 4.74
CA ARG A 101 8.71 9.80 3.58
C ARG A 101 7.64 8.72 3.57
N SER A 102 7.00 8.50 4.71
CA SER A 102 5.85 7.63 4.86
C SER A 102 4.61 8.39 5.33
N GLY A 103 3.45 7.78 5.20
CA GLY A 103 2.20 8.32 5.70
C GLY A 103 1.04 7.34 5.56
N TRP A 104 -0.08 7.70 6.17
CA TRP A 104 -1.33 6.94 6.09
C TRP A 104 -2.45 7.83 5.56
N ILE A 105 -3.47 7.18 4.98
CA ILE A 105 -4.64 7.87 4.46
C ILE A 105 -5.48 8.36 5.64
N ALA A 106 -5.88 9.64 5.59
CA ALA A 106 -6.40 10.39 6.72
C ALA A 106 -7.83 10.04 7.14
#